data_AF-A0A2G9T4K4-F1
#
_entry.id   AF-A0A2G9T4K4-F1
#
_cell.length_a   1.000
_cell.length_b   1.000
_cell.length_c   1.000
_cell.angle_alpha   90.00
_cell.angle_beta   90.00
_cell.angle_gamma   90.00
#
_symmetry.space_group_name_H-M   'P 1'
#
loop_
_entity.id
_entity.type
_entity.pdbx_description
1 polymer ?
#
loop_
_entity_poly.entity_id
_entity_poly.type
_entity_poly.pdbx_seq_one_letter_code
_entity_poly.pdbx_strand_id
1 'polypeptide(L)' 'MFTKMCTDVFGEQFTAAAIQNSIIRTNHRYGGKEHYRGTNVVIPNGSLDPWHALGKYTSNDPSVVWYLIN' A
#
# COMPACT_ATOMS: atom_id res chain seq x y z
N MET A 1 3.00 20.79 -0.64
CA MET A 1 2.82 21.28 0.75
C MET A 1 3.20 20.21 1.78
N PHE A 2 2.70 18.98 1.70
CA PHE A 2 3.12 17.90 2.62
C PHE A 2 4.51 17.30 2.34
N THR A 3 4.85 17.03 1.08
CA THR A 3 6.14 16.43 0.71
C THR A 3 7.34 17.35 0.93
N LYS A 4 7.13 18.67 1.04
CA LYS A 4 8.19 19.63 1.37
C LYS A 4 8.72 19.42 2.79
N MET A 5 7.82 19.15 3.73
CA MET A 5 8.21 18.84 5.11
C MET A 5 9.12 17.61 5.18
N CYS A 6 8.97 16.64 4.27
CA CYS A 6 9.87 15.49 4.22
C CYS A 6 11.31 15.92 3.92
N THR A 7 11.49 16.88 3.02
CA THR A 7 12.79 17.48 2.72
C THR A 7 13.32 18.25 3.93
N ASP A 8 12.48 19.09 4.53
CA ASP A 8 12.85 19.98 5.64
C ASP A 8 13.24 19.20 6.91
N VAL A 9 12.61 18.04 7.17
CA VAL A 9 12.82 17.24 8.40
C VAL A 9 13.82 16.10 8.20
N PHE A 10 13.79 15.41 7.06
CA PHE A 10 14.57 14.18 6.84
C PHE A 10 15.76 14.37 5.90
N GLY A 11 15.88 15.52 5.24
CA GLY A 11 17.02 15.88 4.38
C GLY A 11 16.66 16.05 2.90
N GLU A 12 17.58 16.68 2.17
CA GLU A 12 17.37 17.14 0.79
C GLU A 12 17.04 16.02 -0.21
N GLN A 13 17.47 14.78 0.06
CA GLN A 13 17.17 13.62 -0.76
C GLN A 13 15.68 13.23 -0.76
N PHE A 14 14.91 13.64 0.24
CA PHE A 14 13.48 13.33 0.38
C PHE A 14 12.59 14.35 -0.35
N THR A 15 12.88 14.57 -1.63
CA THR A 15 12.07 15.42 -2.51
C THR A 15 10.74 14.75 -2.87
N ALA A 16 9.76 15.55 -3.32
CA ALA A 16 8.48 15.02 -3.83
C ALA A 16 8.68 13.98 -4.97
N ALA A 17 9.67 14.21 -5.85
CA ALA A 17 9.98 13.29 -6.94
C ALA A 17 10.60 11.98 -6.42
N ALA A 18 11.50 12.05 -5.44
CA ALA A 18 12.09 10.85 -4.83
C ALA A 18 11.04 10.00 -4.10
N ILE A 19 10.10 10.65 -3.40
CA ILE A 19 8.96 10.00 -2.75
C ILE A 19 8.07 9.33 -3.80
N GLN A 20 7.70 10.04 -4.87
CA GLN A 20 6.88 9.48 -5.95
C GLN A 20 7.53 8.26 -6.61
N ASN A 21 8.83 8.34 -6.91
CA ASN A 21 9.60 7.23 -7.47
C ASN A 21 9.65 6.03 -6.51
N SER A 22 9.73 6.29 -5.20
CA SER A 22 9.69 5.24 -4.19
C SER A 22 8.32 4.57 -4.09
N ILE A 23 7.22 5.32 -4.21
CA ILE A 23 5.85 4.77 -4.28
C ILE A 23 5.73 3.84 -5.50
N ILE A 24 6.17 4.30 -6.67
CA ILE A 24 6.17 3.51 -7.91
C ILE A 24 6.98 2.22 -7.73
N ARG A 25 8.19 2.32 -7.18
CA ARG A 25 9.06 1.16 -6.94
C ARG A 25 8.42 0.15 -5.99
N THR A 26 7.81 0.60 -4.90
CA THR A 26 7.10 -0.25 -3.93
C THR A 26 5.93 -0.96 -4.59
N ASN A 27 5.10 -0.25 -5.34
CA ASN A 27 3.96 -0.84 -6.06
C ASN A 27 4.41 -1.80 -7.15
N HIS A 28 5.48 -1.51 -7.87
CA HIS A 28 6.06 -2.43 -8.85
C HIS A 28 6.59 -3.71 -8.19
N ARG A 29 7.22 -3.59 -7.01
CA ARG A 29 7.80 -4.73 -6.29
C ARG A 29 6.73 -5.63 -5.66
N TYR A 30 5.71 -5.06 -5.02
CA TYR A 30 4.73 -5.80 -4.22
C TYR A 30 3.35 -5.93 -4.88
N GLY A 31 3.09 -5.21 -5.97
CA GLY A 31 1.84 -5.25 -6.73
C GLY A 31 0.75 -4.28 -6.27
N GLY A 32 0.97 -3.58 -5.16
CA GLY A 32 -0.07 -2.74 -4.53
C GLY A 32 -1.30 -3.57 -4.14
N LYS A 33 -2.46 -2.93 -3.95
CA LYS A 33 -3.69 -3.63 -3.55
C LYS A 33 -4.25 -4.58 -4.63
N GLU A 34 -4.12 -4.19 -5.91
CA GLU A 34 -4.74 -4.94 -7.00
C GLU A 34 -3.88 -6.12 -7.47
N HIS A 35 -2.56 -5.94 -7.57
CA HIS A 35 -1.67 -6.90 -8.22
C HIS A 35 -0.76 -7.67 -7.24
N TYR A 36 -1.13 -7.78 -5.97
CA TYR A 36 -0.41 -8.58 -4.97
C TYR A 36 -0.18 -10.02 -5.48
N ARG A 37 1.06 -10.54 -5.31
CA ARG A 37 1.50 -11.84 -5.84
C ARG A 37 2.04 -12.81 -4.76
N GLY A 38 1.78 -12.54 -3.48
CA GLY A 38 2.15 -13.48 -2.42
C GLY A 38 1.18 -14.66 -2.35
N THR A 39 1.51 -15.65 -1.52
CA THR A 39 0.72 -16.86 -1.28
C THR A 39 0.59 -17.14 0.20
N ASN A 40 -0.45 -17.88 0.61
CA ASN A 40 -0.73 -18.28 1.99
C ASN A 40 -0.88 -17.08 2.95
N VAL A 41 -1.72 -16.11 2.58
CA VAL A 41 -1.94 -14.88 3.37
C VAL A 41 -3.43 -14.61 3.59
N VAL A 42 -3.79 -14.23 4.82
CA VAL A 42 -5.11 -13.70 5.15
C VAL A 42 -5.02 -12.18 5.31
N ILE A 43 -5.90 -11.45 4.63
CA ILE A 43 -5.95 -9.97 4.62
C ILE A 43 -7.30 -9.50 5.19
N PRO A 44 -7.41 -9.37 6.54
CA PRO A 44 -8.62 -8.84 7.16
C PRO A 44 -8.66 -7.32 7.05
N ASN A 45 -9.86 -6.77 6.82
CA ASN A 45 -10.14 -5.34 6.88
C ASN A 45 -11.36 -5.11 7.77
N GLY A 46 -11.42 -4.01 8.52
CA GLY A 46 -12.60 -3.63 9.30
C GLY A 46 -13.46 -2.59 8.58
N SER A 47 -14.78 -2.73 8.60
CA SER A 47 -15.73 -1.83 7.93
C SER A 47 -15.65 -0.38 8.44
N LEU A 48 -15.34 -0.20 9.72
CA LEU A 48 -15.21 1.11 10.38
C LEU A 48 -13.80 1.70 10.29
N ASP A 49 -12.80 0.91 9.90
CA ASP A 49 -11.44 1.42 9.72
C ASP A 49 -11.33 2.11 8.36
N PRO A 50 -11.16 3.44 8.28
CA PRO A 50 -11.08 4.13 6.98
C PRO A 50 -9.96 3.61 6.08
N TRP A 51 -8.92 2.97 6.63
CA TRP A 51 -7.86 2.35 5.85
C TRP A 51 -8.31 1.12 5.07
N HIS A 52 -9.48 0.55 5.38
CA HIS A 52 -10.08 -0.54 4.63
C HIS A 52 -10.19 -0.22 3.14
N ALA A 53 -10.37 1.06 2.76
CA ALA A 53 -10.44 1.51 1.37
C ALA A 53 -9.12 1.30 0.58
N LEU A 54 -7.98 1.28 1.28
CA LEU A 54 -6.66 1.00 0.70
C LEU A 54 -6.30 -0.50 0.72
N GLY A 55 -7.09 -1.32 1.40
CA GLY A 55 -6.92 -2.77 1.49
C GLY A 55 -7.28 -3.53 0.21
N LYS A 56 -7.07 -4.85 0.24
CA LYS A 56 -7.35 -5.77 -0.86
C LYS A 56 -8.70 -6.47 -0.67
N TYR A 57 -9.53 -6.49 -1.73
CA TYR A 57 -10.86 -7.15 -1.78
C TYR A 57 -11.01 -8.11 -2.96
N THR A 58 -9.90 -8.52 -3.56
CA THR A 58 -9.88 -9.43 -4.72
C THR A 58 -8.68 -10.34 -4.58
N SER A 59 -8.75 -11.55 -5.13
CA SER A 59 -7.58 -12.43 -5.22
C SER A 59 -7.65 -13.31 -6.46
N ASN A 60 -6.50 -13.53 -7.09
CA ASN A 60 -6.33 -14.52 -8.18
C ASN A 60 -5.63 -15.79 -7.67
N ASP A 61 -5.16 -15.80 -6.42
CA ASP A 61 -4.52 -16.95 -5.78
C ASP A 61 -5.45 -17.50 -4.68
N PRO A 62 -5.82 -18.79 -4.71
CA PRO A 62 -6.76 -19.37 -3.75
C PRO A 62 -6.23 -19.40 -2.31
N SER A 63 -4.92 -19.31 -2.12
CA SER A 63 -4.29 -19.23 -0.79
C SER A 63 -4.22 -17.82 -0.21
N VAL A 64 -4.69 -16.81 -0.96
CA VAL A 64 -4.80 -15.43 -0.51
C VAL A 64 -6.27 -15.10 -0.29
N VAL A 65 -6.65 -14.99 0.98
CA VAL A 65 -8.04 -14.76 1.40
C VAL A 65 -8.16 -13.36 1.98
N TRP A 66 -9.01 -12.53 1.38
CA TRP A 66 -9.41 -11.25 1.96
C TRP A 66 -10.73 -11.40 2.69
N TYR A 67 -10.94 -10.64 3.78
CA TYR A 67 -12.19 -10.64 4.52
C TYR A 67 -12.51 -9.24 5.06
N LEU A 68 -13.76 -8.81 4.92
CA LEU A 68 -14.26 -7.57 5.54
C LEU A 68 -15.06 -7.93 6.80
N ILE A 69 -14.57 -7.47 7.94
CA ILE A 69 -15.21 -7.61 9.24
C ILE A 69 -16.17 -6.43 9.40
N ASN A 70 -17.45 -6.72 9.56
CA ASN A 70 -18.50 -5.70 9.74
C ASN A 70 -18.67 -5.28 11.19
#